data_AF-A0A0R1YVW3-F1
#
_entry.id   AF-A0A0R1YVW3-F1
#
_cell.length_a   1.000
_cell.length_b   1.000
_cell.length_c   1.000
_cell.angle_alpha   90.00
_cell.angle_beta   90.00
_cell.angle_gamma   90.00
#
_symmetry.space_group_name_H-M   'P 1'
#
loop_
_entity.id
_entity.type
_entity.pdbx_description
1 polymer ?
#
loop_
_entity_poly.entity_id
_entity_poly.type
_entity_poly.pdbx_seq_one_letter_code
_entity_poly.pdbx_strand_id
1 'polypeptide(L)'
;MNNLFDVLQMVRFNHLSFDSSQVVITDVEGKPNAILTDLFRDVVSKVNLFIDLSEAFDAGDVVASLKAHTPLPADVLDEYGKILREPLVGINFAPQKGQMELLVRG
;
A
#
# COMPACT_ATOMS: atom_id res chain seq x y z
N MET A 1 3.94 5.36 11.92
CA MET A 1 4.39 4.87 10.61
C MET A 1 5.32 3.70 10.81
N ASN A 2 4.71 2.52 10.96
CA ASN A 2 5.36 1.26 11.27
C ASN A 2 5.14 0.22 10.16
N ASN A 3 4.14 0.42 9.30
CA ASN A 3 3.77 -0.51 8.24
C ASN A 3 3.29 0.24 6.98
N LEU A 4 2.95 -0.51 5.93
CA LEU A 4 2.52 0.06 4.66
C LEU A 4 1.13 0.73 4.72
N PHE A 5 0.23 0.32 5.64
CA PHE A 5 -1.02 1.03 5.87
C PHE A 5 -0.79 2.48 6.33
N ASP A 6 0.12 2.69 7.29
CA ASP A 6 0.43 4.03 7.80
C ASP A 6 0.94 4.96 6.69
N VAL A 7 1.62 4.41 5.67
CA VAL A 7 2.06 5.17 4.49
C VAL A 7 0.86 5.70 3.70
N LEU A 8 -0.17 4.87 3.49
CA LEU A 8 -1.40 5.28 2.80
C LEU A 8 -2.13 6.39 3.54
N GLN A 9 -2.12 6.37 4.88
CA GLN A 9 -2.70 7.42 5.70
C GLN A 9 -1.94 8.75 5.56
N MET A 10 -0.60 8.70 5.53
CA MET A 10 0.25 9.88 5.68
C MET A 10 0.68 10.53 4.36
N VAL A 11 0.80 9.77 3.26
CA VAL A 11 1.38 10.27 2.01
C VAL A 11 0.29 10.69 1.02
N ARG A 12 0.50 11.84 0.37
CA ARG A 12 -0.31 12.35 -0.74
C ARG A 12 0.60 12.78 -1.88
N PHE A 13 0.21 12.47 -3.12
CA PHE A 13 0.94 12.88 -4.31
C PHE A 13 0.18 14.02 -4.99
N ASN A 14 0.81 15.18 -5.16
CA ASN A 14 0.17 16.36 -5.78
C ASN A 14 -1.17 16.76 -5.13
N HIS A 15 -1.30 16.59 -3.81
CA HIS A 15 -2.55 16.78 -3.05
C HIS A 15 -3.69 15.82 -3.41
N LEU A 16 -3.43 14.82 -4.25
CA LEU A 16 -4.34 13.74 -4.60
C LEU A 16 -4.09 12.52 -3.72
N SER A 17 -5.04 11.58 -3.77
CA SER A 17 -4.90 10.26 -3.18
C SER A 17 -3.64 9.56 -3.69
N PHE A 18 -3.23 8.50 -2.98
CA PHE A 18 -1.98 7.81 -3.22
C PHE A 18 -1.92 7.23 -4.64
N ASP A 19 -0.98 7.71 -5.48
CA ASP A 19 -0.78 7.23 -6.85
C ASP A 19 0.01 5.92 -6.84
N SER A 20 -0.68 4.81 -7.12
CA SER A 20 -0.08 3.48 -7.13
C SER A 20 1.03 3.34 -8.18
N SER A 21 0.99 4.08 -9.29
CA SER A 21 1.99 3.97 -10.36
C SER A 21 3.37 4.51 -9.95
N GLN A 22 3.40 5.42 -8.97
CA GLN A 22 4.62 6.08 -8.48
C GLN A 22 5.28 5.32 -7.33
N VAL A 23 4.80 4.13 -6.95
CA VAL A 23 5.33 3.40 -5.80
C VAL A 23 5.94 2.07 -6.20
N VAL A 24 7.10 1.78 -5.60
CA VAL A 24 7.83 0.52 -5.74
C VAL A 24 8.17 0.02 -4.34
N ILE A 25 8.00 -1.28 -4.11
CA ILE A 25 8.50 -1.92 -2.89
C ILE A 25 9.90 -2.46 -3.17
N THR A 26 10.84 -2.16 -2.29
CA THR A 26 12.22 -2.64 -2.38
C THR A 26 12.63 -3.30 -1.08
N ASP A 27 13.67 -4.15 -1.13
CA ASP A 27 14.38 -4.51 0.09
C ASP A 27 15.26 -3.34 0.60
N VAL A 28 15.98 -3.59 1.69
CA VAL A 28 16.90 -2.61 2.30
C VAL A 28 18.13 -2.29 1.44
N GLU A 29 18.44 -3.12 0.44
CA GLU A 29 19.54 -2.91 -0.51
C GLU A 29 19.06 -2.18 -1.78
N GLY A 30 17.75 -1.87 -1.88
CA GLY A 30 17.14 -1.18 -3.02
C GLY A 30 16.76 -2.12 -4.17
N LYS A 31 16.77 -3.44 -3.96
CA LYS A 31 16.33 -4.41 -4.97
C LYS A 31 14.80 -4.38 -5.06
N PRO A 32 14.22 -4.17 -6.26
CA PRO A 32 12.76 -4.16 -6.42
C PRO A 32 12.13 -5.52 -6.15
N ASN A 33 11.01 -5.52 -5.43
CA ASN A 33 10.13 -6.67 -5.27
C ASN A 33 8.87 -6.47 -6.10
N ALA A 34 8.86 -7.01 -7.32
CA ALA A 34 7.76 -6.83 -8.27
C ALA A 34 6.43 -7.39 -7.73
N ILE A 35 6.45 -8.54 -7.06
CA ILE A 35 5.24 -9.19 -6.54
C ILE A 35 4.59 -8.34 -5.46
N LEU A 36 5.36 -7.90 -4.46
CA LEU A 36 4.82 -7.04 -3.41
C LEU A 36 4.40 -5.67 -3.97
N THR A 37 5.16 -5.14 -4.93
CA THR A 37 4.81 -3.89 -5.62
C THR A 37 3.45 -4.01 -6.30
N ASP A 38 3.23 -5.04 -7.10
CA ASP A 38 1.97 -5.24 -7.81
C ASP A 38 0.81 -5.48 -6.85
N LEU A 39 1.02 -6.29 -5.80
CA LEU A 39 0.02 -6.52 -4.76
C LEU A 39 -0.36 -5.21 -4.04
N PHE A 40 0.63 -4.42 -3.60
CA PHE A 40 0.38 -3.16 -2.92
C PHE A 40 -0.34 -2.16 -3.84
N ARG A 41 0.06 -2.07 -5.12
CA ARG A 41 -0.59 -1.24 -6.12
C ARG A 41 -2.04 -1.62 -6.34
N ASP A 42 -2.34 -2.91 -6.37
CA ASP A 42 -3.70 -3.40 -6.48
C ASP A 42 -4.54 -3.03 -5.26
N VAL A 43 -4.01 -3.20 -4.04
CA VAL A 43 -4.67 -2.75 -2.80
C VAL A 43 -4.95 -1.26 -2.84
N VAL A 44 -3.96 -0.43 -3.16
CA VAL A 44 -4.11 1.03 -3.27
C VAL A 44 -5.22 1.39 -4.27
N SER A 45 -5.24 0.72 -5.42
CA SER A 45 -6.26 0.95 -6.45
C SER A 45 -7.67 0.66 -5.90
N LYS A 46 -7.85 -0.45 -5.17
CA LYS A 46 -9.14 -0.78 -4.56
C LYS A 46 -9.52 0.19 -3.44
N VAL A 47 -8.55 0.58 -2.61
CA VAL A 47 -8.75 1.58 -1.56
C VAL A 47 -9.23 2.90 -2.17
N ASN A 48 -8.55 3.40 -3.21
CA ASN A 48 -8.92 4.65 -3.87
C ASN A 48 -10.33 4.63 -4.50
N LEU A 49 -10.86 3.44 -4.85
CA LEU A 49 -12.16 3.28 -5.49
C LEU A 49 -13.31 3.07 -4.49
N PHE A 50 -13.05 2.37 -3.39
CA PHE A 50 -14.12 1.82 -2.56
C PHE A 50 -14.07 2.27 -1.10
N ILE A 51 -13.00 2.93 -0.66
CA ILE A 51 -12.72 3.14 0.76
C ILE A 51 -12.48 4.62 1.03
N ASP A 52 -13.18 5.18 2.01
CA ASP A 52 -12.77 6.42 2.65
C ASP A 52 -11.67 6.10 3.68
N LEU A 53 -10.42 6.41 3.34
CA LEU A 53 -9.30 6.17 4.23
C LEU A 53 -9.41 6.95 5.55
N SER A 54 -10.15 8.06 5.60
CA SER A 54 -10.29 8.82 6.85
C SER A 54 -11.10 8.07 7.92
N GLU A 55 -11.84 7.04 7.53
CA GLU A 55 -12.64 6.19 8.42
C GLU A 55 -11.90 4.90 8.84
N ALA A 56 -10.71 4.64 8.29
CA ALA A 56 -9.91 3.46 8.60
C ALA A 56 -8.80 3.78 9.61
N PHE A 57 -8.73 3.05 10.72
CA PHE A 57 -7.71 3.21 11.76
C PHE A 57 -6.59 2.19 11.64
N ASP A 58 -6.86 1.05 11.02
CA ASP A 58 -5.86 0.03 10.73
C ASP A 58 -6.11 -0.73 9.41
N ALA A 59 -5.18 -1.65 9.08
CA ALA A 59 -5.28 -2.51 7.90
C ALA A 59 -6.52 -3.45 7.92
N GLY A 60 -7.01 -3.82 9.11
CA GLY A 60 -8.20 -4.65 9.29
C GLY A 60 -9.47 -3.91 8.87
N ASP A 61 -9.59 -2.63 9.20
CA ASP A 61 -10.71 -1.78 8.78
C ASP A 61 -10.80 -1.69 7.25
N VAL A 62 -9.64 -1.54 6.59
CA VAL A 62 -9.55 -1.53 5.12
C VAL A 62 -10.04 -2.86 4.53
N VAL A 63 -9.58 -3.99 5.06
CA VAL A 63 -10.00 -5.32 4.59
C VAL A 63 -11.49 -5.57 4.85
N ALA A 64 -12.00 -5.18 6.01
CA ALA A 64 -13.42 -5.31 6.36
C ALA A 64 -14.31 -4.48 5.41
N SER A 65 -13.89 -3.25 5.11
CA SER A 65 -14.61 -2.38 4.20
C SER A 65 -14.53 -2.88 2.75
N LEU A 66 -13.36 -3.35 2.28
CA LEU A 66 -13.25 -3.98 0.96
C LEU A 66 -14.14 -5.23 0.84
N LYS A 67 -14.20 -6.06 1.89
CA LYS A 67 -15.10 -7.23 1.94
C LYS A 67 -16.57 -6.84 1.85
N ALA A 68 -16.96 -5.71 2.43
CA ALA A 68 -18.34 -5.23 2.40
C ALA A 68 -18.75 -4.65 1.03
N HIS A 69 -17.80 -4.06 0.30
CA HIS A 69 -18.08 -3.28 -0.91
C HIS A 69 -17.63 -3.95 -2.22
N THR A 70 -16.94 -5.10 -2.15
CA THR A 70 -16.40 -5.78 -3.33
C THR A 70 -16.63 -7.29 -3.28
N PRO A 71 -16.74 -7.97 -4.43
CA PRO A 71 -16.86 -9.43 -4.49
C PRO A 71 -15.49 -10.13 -4.40
N LEU A 72 -14.50 -9.52 -3.74
CA LEU A 72 -13.15 -10.07 -3.69
C LEU A 72 -13.12 -11.42 -2.91
N PRO A 73 -12.42 -12.43 -3.42
CA PRO A 73 -12.19 -13.69 -2.71
C PRO A 73 -11.48 -13.50 -1.36
N ALA A 74 -11.73 -14.41 -0.42
CA ALA A 74 -11.20 -14.33 0.94
C ALA A 74 -9.66 -14.44 0.99
N ASP A 75 -9.07 -15.27 0.14
CA ASP A 75 -7.62 -15.41 -0.03
C ASP A 75 -6.99 -14.09 -0.52
N VAL A 76 -7.62 -13.39 -1.46
CA VAL A 76 -7.15 -12.08 -1.92
C VAL A 76 -7.21 -11.05 -0.79
N LEU A 77 -8.30 -11.02 -0.03
CA LEU A 77 -8.46 -10.13 1.13
C LEU A 77 -7.42 -10.41 2.23
N ASP A 78 -7.06 -11.68 2.43
CA ASP A 78 -5.99 -12.06 3.35
C ASP A 78 -4.63 -11.56 2.89
N GLU A 79 -4.30 -11.69 1.59
CA GLU A 79 -3.06 -11.16 1.04
C GLU A 79 -2.99 -9.62 1.14
N TYR A 80 -4.11 -8.94 0.90
CA TYR A 80 -4.21 -7.49 1.10
C TYR A 80 -3.95 -7.11 2.56
N GLY A 81 -4.52 -7.89 3.49
CA GLY A 81 -4.29 -7.70 4.91
C GLY A 81 -2.82 -7.93 5.32
N LYS A 82 -2.12 -8.87 4.69
CA LYS A 82 -0.69 -9.12 4.95
C LYS A 82 0.16 -7.95 4.46
N ILE A 83 -0.01 -7.52 3.22
CA ILE A 83 0.81 -6.45 2.64
C ILE A 83 0.61 -5.12 3.38
N LEU A 84 -0.62 -4.77 3.78
CA LEU A 84 -0.88 -3.55 4.54
C LEU A 84 -0.22 -3.55 5.93
N ARG A 85 -0.02 -4.74 6.51
CA ARG A 85 0.67 -4.93 7.80
C ARG A 85 2.17 -5.13 7.66
N GLU A 86 2.68 -5.23 6.43
CA GLU A 86 4.10 -5.43 6.17
C GLU A 86 4.90 -4.28 6.84
N PRO A 87 5.88 -4.59 7.70
CA PRO A 87 6.65 -3.57 8.40
C PRO A 87 7.42 -2.68 7.45
N LEU A 88 7.26 -1.37 7.62
CA LEU A 88 8.00 -0.37 6.87
C LEU A 88 9.34 -0.10 7.56
N VAL A 89 10.43 -0.28 6.83
CA VAL A 89 11.78 0.01 7.31
C VAL A 89 12.19 1.44 7.00
N GLY A 90 11.75 1.97 5.86
CA GLY A 90 12.10 3.31 5.41
C GLY A 90 11.36 3.71 4.15
N ILE A 91 11.48 4.99 3.80
CA ILE A 91 10.94 5.56 2.57
C ILE A 91 12.09 6.26 1.87
N ASN A 92 12.34 5.86 0.62
CA ASN A 92 13.25 6.56 -0.26
C ASN A 92 12.44 7.30 -1.33
N PHE A 93 12.94 8.47 -1.71
CA PHE A 93 12.44 9.18 -2.88
C PHE A 93 13.47 9.00 -3.99
N ALA A 94 13.00 8.58 -5.17
CA ALA A 94 13.80 8.45 -6.38
C ALA A 94 13.33 9.50 -7.40
N PRO A 95 13.72 10.78 -7.27
CA PRO A 95 13.17 11.87 -8.09
C PRO A 95 13.43 11.68 -9.59
N GLN A 96 14.57 11.09 -9.94
CA GLN A 96 14.93 10.80 -11.34
C GLN A 96 13.99 9.79 -12.00
N LYS A 97 13.36 8.91 -11.21
CA LYS A 97 12.37 7.93 -11.68
C LYS A 97 10.93 8.42 -11.49
N GLY A 98 10.74 9.54 -10.78
CA GLY A 98 9.41 9.99 -10.35
C GLY A 98 8.73 8.99 -9.41
N GLN A 99 9.49 8.29 -8.58
CA GLN A 99 8.99 7.20 -7.75
C GLN A 99 9.34 7.37 -6.27
N MET A 100 8.49 6.80 -5.42
CA MET A 100 8.72 6.52 -4.02
C MET A 100 9.02 5.04 -3.85
N GLU A 101 10.08 4.72 -3.11
CA GLU A 101 10.48 3.37 -2.78
C GLU A 101 10.13 3.11 -1.31
N LEU A 102 9.28 2.10 -1.06
CA LEU A 102 8.91 1.65 0.28
C LEU A 102 9.78 0.45 0.64
N LEU A 103 10.62 0.63 1.66
CA LEU A 103 11.61 -0.37 2.05
C LEU A 103 10.98 -1.35 3.04
N VAL A 104 11.06 -2.64 2.73
CA VAL A 104 10.64 -3.76 3.57
C VAL A 104 11.82 -4.70 3.82
N ARG A 105 11.75 -5.57 4.83
CA ARG A 105 12.89 -6.48 5.14
C ARG A 105 12.96 -7.70 4.21
N GLY A 106 11.89 -8.01 3.49
CA GLY A 106 11.79 -9.18 2.62
C GLY A 106 11.48 -10.45 3.38
#